data_AF-A0A7S1TBI3-F1
#
_entry.id   AF-A0A7S1TBI3-F1
#
_cell.length_a   1.000
_cell.length_b   1.000
_cell.length_c   1.000
_cell.angle_alpha   90.00
_cell.angle_beta   90.00
_cell.angle_gamma   90.00
#
_symmetry.space_group_name_H-M   'P 1'
#
loop_
_entity.id
_entity.type
_entity.pdbx_description
1 polymer ?
#
loop_
_entity_poly.entity_id
_entity_poly.type
_entity_poly.pdbx_seq_one_letter_code
_entity_poly.pdbx_strand_id
1 'polypeptide(L)'
;KQPVQEWILALGGAGIVAGLSMWGYRIILAIGSKLTKITASRGFSIEVGAAITVLIASKIGLPVSTTHCQVGATVGVGLIEGKTDTLNWRQFLVIGLGWVATVVLTAFTAAGLTAVATLVPYKFSVPQSLSYCPGQQVFVYSNESGQLHQVLCSGLPQPV
;
A
#
# COMPACT_ATOMS: atom_id res chain seq x y z
N LYS A 1 -13.98 -7.23 11.28
CA LYS A 1 -12.96 -7.66 10.30
C LYS A 1 -13.69 -8.42 9.21
N GLN A 2 -13.67 -7.95 7.96
CA GLN A 2 -14.26 -8.71 6.85
C GLN A 2 -13.37 -9.93 6.57
N PRO A 3 -13.93 -11.11 6.28
CA PRO A 3 -13.14 -12.27 5.89
C PRO A 3 -12.49 -11.96 4.53
N VAL A 4 -11.18 -11.75 4.54
CA VAL A 4 -10.39 -11.63 3.30
C VAL A 4 -10.15 -13.03 2.78
N GLN A 5 -10.39 -13.25 1.49
CA GLN A 5 -10.16 -14.56 0.88
C GLN A 5 -8.66 -14.88 0.88
N GLU A 6 -8.31 -16.09 1.30
CA GLU A 6 -6.91 -16.52 1.51
C GLU A 6 -6.06 -16.44 0.24
N TRP A 7 -6.67 -16.68 -0.93
CA TRP A 7 -5.97 -16.61 -2.22
C TRP A 7 -5.44 -15.20 -2.53
N ILE A 8 -6.12 -14.15 -2.06
CA ILE A 8 -5.68 -12.75 -2.26
C ILE A 8 -4.41 -12.49 -1.46
N LEU A 9 -4.36 -13.01 -0.23
CA LEU A 9 -3.18 -12.90 0.64
C LEU A 9 -2.00 -13.70 0.08
N ALA A 10 -2.27 -14.90 -0.45
CA ALA A 10 -1.26 -15.73 -1.08
C ALA A 10 -0.65 -15.07 -2.32
N LEU A 11 -1.49 -14.52 -3.21
CA LEU A 11 -1.00 -13.79 -4.40
C LEU A 11 -0.24 -12.52 -4.01
N GLY A 12 -0.72 -11.77 -3.01
CA GLY A 12 -0.02 -10.58 -2.52
C GLY A 12 1.36 -10.91 -1.95
N GLY A 13 1.46 -11.97 -1.13
CA GLY A 13 2.73 -12.46 -0.60
C GLY A 13 3.69 -12.91 -1.69
N ALA A 14 3.22 -13.71 -2.65
CA ALA A 14 4.02 -14.15 -3.78
C ALA A 14 4.55 -12.97 -4.62
N GLY A 15 3.72 -11.96 -4.87
CA GLY A 15 4.11 -10.75 -5.58
C GLY A 15 5.18 -9.93 -4.85
N ILE A 16 5.10 -9.81 -3.53
CA ILE A 16 6.12 -9.13 -2.72
C ILE A 16 7.47 -9.86 -2.83
N VAL A 17 7.48 -11.19 -2.69
CA VAL A 17 8.70 -12.00 -2.79
C VAL A 17 9.33 -11.89 -4.18
N ALA A 18 8.52 -12.00 -5.24
CA ALA A 18 9.00 -11.85 -6.60
C ALA A 18 9.53 -10.43 -6.89
N GLY A 19 8.87 -9.38 -6.39
CA GLY A 19 9.33 -8.00 -6.55
C GLY A 19 10.66 -7.73 -5.84
N LEU A 20 10.80 -8.24 -4.60
CA LEU A 20 12.03 -8.11 -3.82
C LEU A 20 13.21 -8.83 -4.48
N SER A 21 12.99 -10.01 -5.08
CA SER A 21 14.07 -10.76 -5.74
C SER A 21 14.55 -10.12 -7.05
N MET A 22 13.64 -9.52 -7.83
CA MET A 22 13.98 -8.91 -9.12
C MET A 22 14.71 -7.57 -8.98
N TRP A 23 14.22 -6.66 -8.11
CA TRP A 23 14.72 -5.27 -8.07
C TRP A 23 14.90 -4.70 -6.66
N GLY A 24 14.56 -5.45 -5.62
CA GLY A 24 14.65 -4.99 -4.23
C GLY A 24 16.06 -4.60 -3.80
N TYR A 25 17.09 -5.24 -4.36
CA TYR A 25 18.49 -5.00 -4.01
C TYR A 25 18.92 -3.53 -4.16
N ARG A 26 18.35 -2.78 -5.13
CA ARG A 26 18.71 -1.37 -5.33
C ARG A 26 18.24 -0.47 -4.19
N ILE A 27 17.05 -0.76 -3.65
CA ILE A 27 16.48 0.00 -2.52
C ILE A 27 17.27 -0.34 -1.24
N ILE A 28 17.57 -1.62 -1.02
CA ILE A 28 18.36 -2.08 0.13
C ILE A 28 19.74 -1.41 0.14
N LEU A 29 20.41 -1.33 -1.02
CA LEU A 29 21.70 -0.64 -1.14
C LEU A 29 21.58 0.87 -0.92
N ALA A 30 20.50 1.51 -1.39
CA ALA A 30 20.29 2.93 -1.21
C ALA A 30 20.15 3.32 0.28
N ILE A 31 19.42 2.53 1.06
CA ILE A 31 19.25 2.79 2.50
C ILE A 31 20.49 2.34 3.28
N GLY A 32 21.03 1.16 2.95
CA GLY A 32 22.07 0.50 3.74
C GLY A 32 23.48 1.08 3.61
N SER A 33 23.82 1.69 2.47
CA SER A 33 25.17 2.25 2.26
C SER A 33 25.19 3.71 1.81
N LYS A 34 24.13 4.21 1.17
CA LYS A 34 24.12 5.57 0.63
C LYS A 34 23.56 6.62 1.58
N LEU A 35 22.75 6.23 2.57
CA LEU A 35 22.10 7.17 3.48
C LEU A 35 22.94 7.49 4.73
N THR A 36 23.39 6.45 5.45
CA THR A 36 24.25 6.53 6.63
C THR A 36 25.10 5.28 6.73
N LYS A 37 26.19 5.34 7.51
CA LYS A 37 26.96 4.13 7.87
C LYS A 37 26.19 3.31 8.89
N ILE A 38 25.81 2.08 8.56
CA ILE A 38 25.09 1.19 9.47
C ILE A 38 26.05 0.18 10.11
N THR A 39 26.15 0.19 11.43
CA THR A 39 26.78 -0.89 12.23
C THR A 39 25.69 -1.82 12.77
N ALA A 40 26.06 -3.02 13.24
CA ALA A 40 25.08 -4.01 13.72
C ALA A 40 24.13 -3.47 14.82
N SER A 41 24.65 -2.73 15.80
CA SER A 41 23.85 -2.12 16.86
C SER A 41 22.92 -1.00 16.36
N ARG A 42 23.37 -0.24 15.36
CA ARG A 42 22.56 0.81 14.70
C ARG A 42 21.44 0.20 13.89
N GLY A 43 21.75 -0.84 13.10
CA GLY A 43 20.77 -1.58 12.32
C GLY A 43 19.66 -2.16 13.20
N PHE A 44 20.03 -2.80 14.32
CA PHE A 44 19.05 -3.31 15.28
C PHE A 44 18.12 -2.21 15.81
N SER A 45 18.70 -1.06 16.21
CA SER A 45 17.92 0.07 16.73
C SER A 45 16.96 0.65 15.67
N ILE A 46 17.41 0.73 14.41
CA ILE A 46 16.59 1.20 13.28
C ILE A 46 15.40 0.27 13.05
N GLU A 47 15.64 -1.04 12.97
CA GLU A 47 14.60 -2.03 12.71
C GLU A 47 13.58 -2.10 13.85
N VAL A 48 14.03 -2.04 15.11
CA VAL A 48 13.12 -2.00 16.27
C VAL A 48 12.27 -0.73 16.25
N GLY A 49 12.86 0.43 16.00
CA GLY A 49 12.12 1.70 15.92
C GLY A 49 11.07 1.71 14.78
N ALA A 50 11.47 1.22 13.60
CA ALA A 50 10.57 1.10 12.46
C ALA A 50 9.44 0.09 12.74
N ALA A 51 9.76 -1.09 13.29
CA ALA A 51 8.78 -2.13 13.62
C ALA A 51 7.77 -1.65 14.66
N ILE A 52 8.20 -1.00 15.75
CA ILE A 52 7.29 -0.44 16.76
C ILE A 52 6.32 0.55 16.12
N THR A 53 6.82 1.45 15.27
CA THR A 53 6.00 2.46 14.59
C THR A 53 4.94 1.79 13.69
N VAL A 54 5.36 0.82 12.88
CA VAL A 54 4.46 0.09 11.97
C VAL A 54 3.44 -0.74 12.75
N LEU A 55 3.84 -1.38 13.85
CA LEU A 55 2.94 -2.17 14.69
C LEU A 55 1.88 -1.31 15.35
N ILE A 56 2.26 -0.16 15.92
CA ILE A 56 1.32 0.79 16.52
C ILE A 56 0.34 1.29 15.47
N ALA A 57 0.84 1.73 14.31
CA ALA A 57 0.03 2.15 13.17
C ALA A 57 -0.95 1.06 12.69
N SER A 58 -0.49 -0.17 12.62
CA SER A 58 -1.31 -1.32 12.21
C SER A 58 -2.42 -1.62 13.23
N LYS A 59 -2.16 -1.40 14.52
CA LYS A 59 -3.16 -1.59 15.59
C LYS A 59 -4.26 -0.53 15.55
N ILE A 60 -3.93 0.70 15.20
CA ILE A 60 -4.91 1.80 15.04
C ILE A 60 -5.60 1.79 13.67
N GLY A 61 -5.22 0.87 12.77
CA GLY A 61 -5.84 0.70 11.46
C GLY A 61 -5.48 1.78 10.43
N LEU A 62 -4.42 2.56 10.68
CA LEU A 62 -3.96 3.58 9.74
C LEU A 62 -3.00 2.96 8.72
N PRO A 63 -3.19 3.20 7.40
CA PRO A 63 -2.23 2.78 6.39
C PRO A 63 -1.00 3.67 6.46
N VAL A 64 0.14 3.12 6.89
CA VAL A 64 1.40 3.85 7.02
C VAL A 64 2.46 3.27 6.09
N SER A 65 3.29 4.14 5.52
CA SER A 65 4.37 3.75 4.63
C SER A 65 5.56 3.21 5.43
N THR A 66 5.84 1.91 5.30
CA THR A 66 6.99 1.25 5.96
C THR A 66 8.33 1.85 5.54
N THR A 67 8.45 2.32 4.29
CA THR A 67 9.66 3.01 3.79
C THR A 67 9.93 4.32 4.53
N HIS A 68 8.89 5.11 4.83
CA HIS A 68 9.05 6.33 5.62
C HIS A 68 9.43 6.02 7.06
N CYS A 69 8.84 4.98 7.66
CA CYS A 69 9.23 4.53 9.00
C CYS A 69 10.71 4.14 9.05
N GLN A 70 11.19 3.39 8.06
CA GLN A 70 12.57 2.90 8.03
C GLN A 70 13.58 4.01 7.71
N VAL A 71 13.28 4.90 6.75
CA VAL A 71 14.13 6.07 6.46
C VAL A 71 14.15 7.03 7.65
N GLY A 72 13.00 7.29 8.29
CA GLY A 72 12.90 8.14 9.48
C GLY A 72 13.69 7.58 10.66
N ALA A 73 13.58 6.28 10.95
CA ALA A 73 14.36 5.62 11.99
C ALA A 73 15.88 5.67 11.69
N THR A 74 16.27 5.49 10.44
CA THR A 74 17.67 5.58 9.99
C THR A 74 18.25 6.98 10.17
N VAL A 75 17.50 8.01 9.77
CA VAL A 75 17.88 9.41 9.98
C VAL A 75 17.93 9.75 11.46
N GLY A 76 16.94 9.31 12.25
CA GLY A 76 16.91 9.53 13.71
C GLY A 76 18.15 8.98 14.42
N VAL A 77 18.54 7.74 14.13
CA VAL A 77 19.77 7.14 14.68
C VAL A 77 21.02 7.87 14.19
N GLY A 78 21.05 8.35 12.95
CA GLY A 78 22.16 9.16 12.43
C GLY A 78 22.29 10.53 13.10
N LEU A 79 21.17 11.18 13.44
CA LEU A 79 21.15 12.48 14.11
C LEU A 79 21.64 12.40 15.56
N ILE A 80 21.35 11.31 16.28
CA ILE A 80 21.80 11.10 17.67
C ILE A 80 23.33 11.01 17.77
N GLU A 81 24.03 10.66 16.69
CA GLU A 81 25.50 10.59 16.64
C GLU A 81 26.17 11.98 16.69
N GLY A 82 25.40 13.07 16.61
CA GLY A 82 25.86 14.44 16.86
C GLY A 82 26.74 15.06 15.77
N LYS A 83 27.11 14.28 14.75
CA LYS A 83 27.85 14.74 13.56
C LYS A 83 26.90 14.74 12.37
N THR A 84 26.44 15.90 11.94
CA THR A 84 25.57 16.07 10.76
C THR A 84 26.17 15.52 9.46
N ASP A 85 27.48 15.29 9.42
CA ASP A 85 28.21 14.70 8.29
C ASP A 85 28.06 13.17 8.19
N THR A 86 27.48 12.49 9.18
CA THR A 86 27.22 11.04 9.11
C THR A 86 26.11 10.70 8.12
N LEU A 87 25.23 11.66 7.84
CA LEU A 87 24.07 11.53 6.97
C LEU A 87 24.32 12.18 5.61
N ASN A 88 24.05 11.42 4.55
CA ASN A 88 24.08 11.96 3.20
C ASN A 88 22.78 12.70 2.88
N TRP A 89 22.73 13.99 3.18
CA TRP A 89 21.56 14.86 2.95
C TRP A 89 21.13 14.93 1.48
N ARG A 90 22.07 14.87 0.55
CA ARG A 90 21.76 14.83 -0.87
C ARG A 90 20.98 13.57 -1.22
N GLN A 91 21.40 12.41 -0.69
CA GLN A 91 20.68 11.16 -0.90
C GLN A 91 19.29 11.17 -0.25
N PHE A 92 19.16 11.73 0.95
CA PHE A 92 17.88 11.89 1.62
C PHE A 92 16.91 12.75 0.79
N LEU A 93 17.36 13.87 0.23
CA LEU A 93 16.54 14.72 -0.64
C LEU A 93 16.13 14.00 -1.94
N VAL A 94 17.02 13.21 -2.55
CA VAL A 94 16.66 12.42 -3.73
C VAL A 94 15.55 11.41 -3.41
N ILE A 95 15.59 10.79 -2.25
CA ILE A 95 14.53 9.89 -1.78
C ILE A 95 13.22 10.68 -1.56
N GLY A 96 13.31 11.85 -0.93
CA GLY A 96 12.16 12.73 -0.71
C GLY A 96 11.49 13.21 -2.00
N LEU A 97 12.29 13.64 -2.98
CA LEU A 97 11.80 13.99 -4.33
C LEU A 97 11.19 12.78 -5.03
N GLY A 98 11.76 11.59 -4.83
CA GLY A 98 11.21 10.33 -5.32
C GLY A 98 9.79 10.08 -4.80
N TRP A 99 9.52 10.33 -3.53
CA TRP A 99 8.18 10.17 -2.95
C TRP A 99 7.13 11.10 -3.56
N VAL A 100 7.51 12.35 -3.85
CA VAL A 100 6.61 13.30 -4.53
C VAL A 100 6.37 12.87 -5.97
N ALA A 101 7.45 12.50 -6.68
CA ALA A 101 7.38 12.07 -8.06
C ALA A 101 6.51 10.82 -8.26
N THR A 102 6.58 9.84 -7.33
CA THR A 102 5.72 8.64 -7.42
C THR A 102 4.25 8.99 -7.26
N VAL A 103 3.88 9.85 -6.31
CA VAL A 103 2.47 10.29 -6.14
C VAL A 103 1.97 10.96 -7.41
N VAL A 104 2.73 11.91 -7.95
CA VAL A 104 2.37 12.63 -9.18
C VAL A 104 2.19 11.66 -10.36
N LEU A 105 3.17 10.78 -10.58
CA LEU A 105 3.10 9.80 -11.66
C LEU A 105 1.89 8.87 -11.52
N THR A 106 1.65 8.35 -10.31
CA THR A 106 0.49 7.47 -10.06
C THR A 106 -0.83 8.18 -10.30
N ALA A 107 -0.96 9.44 -9.90
CA ALA A 107 -2.16 10.24 -10.13
C ALA A 107 -2.44 10.43 -11.63
N PHE A 108 -1.42 10.78 -12.41
CA PHE A 108 -1.56 10.93 -13.86
C PHE A 108 -1.90 9.60 -14.55
N THR A 109 -1.24 8.50 -14.18
CA THR A 109 -1.54 7.20 -14.79
C THR A 109 -2.93 6.70 -14.43
N ALA A 110 -3.38 6.92 -13.19
CA ALA A 110 -4.72 6.55 -12.76
C ALA A 110 -5.78 7.39 -13.50
N ALA A 111 -5.60 8.71 -13.56
CA ALA A 111 -6.50 9.60 -14.30
C ALA A 111 -6.57 9.24 -15.78
N GLY A 112 -5.43 8.96 -16.42
CA GLY A 112 -5.37 8.54 -17.81
C GLY A 112 -6.08 7.20 -18.06
N LEU A 113 -5.85 6.21 -17.21
CA LEU A 113 -6.49 4.90 -17.32
C LEU A 113 -8.01 5.00 -17.10
N THR A 114 -8.46 5.76 -16.11
CA THR A 114 -9.89 5.99 -15.89
C THR A 114 -10.53 6.76 -17.04
N ALA A 115 -9.85 7.77 -17.59
CA ALA A 115 -10.35 8.50 -18.76
C ALA A 115 -10.52 7.57 -19.98
N VAL A 116 -9.54 6.71 -20.27
CA VAL A 116 -9.66 5.70 -21.32
C VAL A 116 -10.80 4.72 -21.02
N ALA A 117 -10.92 4.27 -19.77
CA ALA A 117 -12.03 3.42 -19.36
C ALA A 117 -13.36 4.10 -19.64
N THR A 118 -13.51 5.40 -19.36
CA THR A 118 -14.74 6.16 -19.64
C THR A 118 -15.11 6.31 -21.12
N LEU A 119 -14.14 6.17 -22.03
CA LEU A 119 -14.36 6.24 -23.48
C LEU A 119 -14.78 4.90 -24.10
N VAL A 120 -14.50 3.78 -23.43
CA VAL A 120 -15.02 2.47 -23.81
C VAL A 120 -16.50 2.43 -23.46
N PRO A 121 -17.42 1.94 -24.30
CA PRO A 121 -18.82 1.78 -23.91
C PRO A 121 -18.96 0.58 -22.95
N TYR A 122 -18.59 0.76 -21.68
CA TYR A 122 -18.91 -0.20 -20.62
C TYR A 122 -20.40 -0.08 -20.29
N LYS A 123 -21.15 -1.17 -20.47
CA LYS A 123 -22.56 -1.29 -20.06
C LYS A 123 -22.72 -1.42 -18.54
N PHE A 124 -21.84 -0.82 -17.75
CA PHE A 124 -21.82 -0.95 -16.30
C PHE A 124 -22.57 0.23 -15.66
N SER A 125 -23.89 0.11 -15.53
CA SER A 125 -24.71 1.04 -14.74
C SER A 125 -24.54 0.73 -13.25
N VAL A 126 -23.78 1.58 -12.53
CA VAL A 126 -23.75 1.54 -11.05
C VAL A 126 -25.05 2.16 -10.53
N PRO A 127 -25.90 1.45 -9.78
CA PRO A 127 -27.05 2.07 -9.14
C PRO A 127 -26.56 3.05 -8.06
N GLN A 128 -26.99 4.32 -8.16
CA GLN A 128 -26.62 5.42 -7.26
C GLN A 128 -27.09 5.26 -5.79
N SER A 129 -27.76 4.16 -5.45
CA SER A 129 -28.29 3.86 -4.13
C SER A 129 -27.88 2.45 -3.67
N LEU A 130 -26.59 2.24 -3.41
CA LEU A 130 -26.14 1.10 -2.62
C LEU A 130 -26.24 1.47 -1.13
N SER A 131 -27.37 1.18 -0.52
CA SER A 131 -27.46 1.13 0.95
C SER A 131 -26.49 0.06 1.45
N TYR A 132 -25.45 0.49 2.16
CA TYR A 132 -24.43 -0.38 2.73
C TYR A 132 -25.04 -1.22 3.86
N CYS A 133 -25.18 -2.53 3.64
CA CYS A 133 -25.48 -3.50 4.69
C CYS A 133 -24.16 -3.94 5.35
N PRO A 134 -23.98 -3.77 6.67
CA PRO A 134 -22.78 -4.26 7.34
C PRO A 134 -22.73 -5.78 7.28
N GLY A 135 -21.83 -6.33 6.46
CA GLY A 135 -21.53 -7.77 6.41
C GLY A 135 -21.77 -8.50 5.09
N GLN A 136 -22.30 -7.87 4.03
CA GLN A 136 -22.52 -8.55 2.75
C GLN A 136 -22.43 -7.59 1.55
N GLN A 137 -21.68 -7.95 0.50
CA GLN A 137 -21.60 -7.18 -0.74
C GLN A 137 -22.81 -7.51 -1.64
N VAL A 138 -23.54 -6.48 -2.07
CA VAL A 138 -24.61 -6.61 -3.07
C VAL A 138 -23.96 -6.64 -4.45
N PHE A 139 -24.09 -7.77 -5.16
CA PHE A 139 -23.65 -7.89 -6.55
C PHE A 139 -24.84 -7.62 -7.47
N VAL A 140 -24.73 -6.58 -8.32
CA VAL A 140 -25.69 -6.29 -9.39
C VAL A 140 -25.05 -6.74 -10.70
N TYR A 141 -25.70 -7.64 -11.44
CA TYR A 141 -25.26 -8.05 -12.77
C TYR A 141 -26.35 -7.70 -13.80
N SER A 142 -25.92 -7.27 -14.99
CA SER A 142 -26.82 -7.02 -16.13
C SER A 142 -26.90 -8.29 -16.98
N ASN A 143 -28.12 -8.74 -17.26
CA ASN A 143 -28.37 -9.71 -18.33
C ASN A 143 -28.05 -9.06 -19.69
N GLU A 144 -27.76 -9.86 -20.72
CA GLU A 144 -27.66 -9.49 -22.14
C GLU A 144 -28.87 -8.67 -22.66
N SER A 145 -30.02 -8.78 -21.99
CA SER A 145 -31.26 -8.02 -22.27
C SER A 145 -31.37 -6.67 -21.52
N GLY A 146 -30.35 -6.24 -20.79
CA GLY A 146 -30.31 -4.94 -20.11
C GLY A 146 -31.21 -4.81 -18.88
N GLN A 147 -31.82 -5.93 -18.43
CA GLN A 147 -32.56 -6.01 -17.17
C GLN A 147 -31.58 -6.11 -16.00
N LEU A 148 -31.73 -5.21 -15.02
CA LEU A 148 -30.94 -5.20 -13.78
C LEU A 148 -31.57 -6.15 -12.77
N HIS A 149 -30.84 -7.21 -12.39
CA HIS A 149 -31.24 -8.08 -11.28
C HIS A 149 -30.53 -7.65 -9.99
N GLN A 150 -31.31 -7.24 -8.99
CA GLN A 150 -30.82 -6.95 -7.64
C GLN A 150 -31.00 -8.21 -6.77
N VAL A 151 -29.90 -8.77 -6.25
CA VAL A 151 -29.98 -9.81 -5.22
C VAL A 151 -30.04 -9.12 -3.85
N LEU A 152 -31.26 -9.02 -3.30
CA LEU A 152 -31.53 -8.48 -1.96
C LEU A 152 -31.09 -9.48 -0.87
N CYS A 153 -30.63 -9.00 0.28
CA CYS A 153 -30.11 -9.80 1.41
C CYS A 153 -31.11 -10.79 2.05
N SER A 154 -32.37 -10.83 1.63
CA SER A 154 -33.43 -11.64 2.25
C SER A 154 -33.95 -12.70 1.28
N GLY A 155 -33.19 -13.79 1.09
CA GLY A 155 -33.60 -14.84 0.14
C GLY A 155 -32.92 -16.20 0.24
N LEU A 156 -32.16 -16.50 1.29
CA LEU A 156 -31.63 -17.86 1.53
C LEU A 156 -32.24 -18.44 2.81
N PRO A 157 -32.73 -19.69 2.79
CA PRO A 157 -33.24 -20.36 3.97
C PRO A 157 -32.11 -20.48 5.00
N GLN A 158 -32.36 -20.01 6.22
CA GLN A 158 -31.45 -20.23 7.35
C GLN A 158 -31.48 -21.74 7.67
N PRO A 159 -30.32 -22.42 7.78
CA PRO A 159 -30.30 -23.77 8.33
C PRO A 159 -30.70 -23.72 9.81
N VAL A 160 -31.55 -24.67 10.20
CA VAL A 160 -32.08 -24.91 11.56
C VAL A 160 -30.95 -25.04 12.58
#